data_AF-A0A7V5RNR8-F1
#
_entry.id   AF-A0A7V5RNR8-F1
#
_cell.length_a   1.000
_cell.length_b   1.000
_cell.length_c   1.000
_cell.angle_alpha   90.00
_cell.angle_beta   90.00
_cell.angle_gamma   90.00
#
_symmetry.space_group_name_H-M   'P 1'
#
loop_
_entity.id
_entity.type
_entity.pdbx_description
1 polymer ?
#
loop_
_entity_poly.entity_id
_entity_poly.type
_entity_poly.pdbx_seq_one_letter_code
_entity_poly.pdbx_strand_id
1 'polypeptide(L)'
;MAPLYRSLIVLALFFISCSGDKAPLDFSRIDSLMAGGNPGLARGEINRALKEAADSTDIKKLRHRLRLVDIREFYDPVYMALTIGDTSGIRARVLSKTTAALKSDSIAARWYLFDANIIRARLDSMRGDWKGWAESLNKALSYPTPFIYKKTDICFLLARHAMEREAYEEGRAFLDRALRGFPKKDFSGELTDIYLLYMNGEFTGAFDKLTGLDEKGLPGRWKKVKTFLAKYKDRLPLKDRFKLW
;
A
#
# COMPACT_ATOMS: atom_id res chain seq x y z
N MET A 1 -21.44 67.00 16.12
CA MET A 1 -21.22 66.10 14.96
C MET A 1 -20.33 64.93 15.36
N ALA A 2 -20.86 63.93 16.07
CA ALA A 2 -20.06 62.81 16.58
C ALA A 2 -20.73 61.39 16.59
N PRO A 3 -21.75 61.06 15.76
CA PRO A 3 -22.25 59.67 15.72
C PRO A 3 -21.61 58.79 14.63
N LEU A 4 -21.02 59.38 13.58
CA LEU A 4 -20.54 58.59 12.41
C LEU A 4 -19.24 57.79 12.69
N TYR A 5 -18.36 58.29 13.56
CA TYR A 5 -17.10 57.60 13.88
C TYR A 5 -17.29 56.34 14.74
N ARG A 6 -18.32 56.29 15.60
CA ARG A 6 -18.59 55.12 16.45
C ARG A 6 -19.12 53.93 15.63
N SER A 7 -19.96 54.18 14.64
CA SER A 7 -20.49 53.13 13.76
C SER A 7 -19.42 52.52 12.86
N LEU A 8 -18.43 53.32 12.43
CA LEU A 8 -17.32 52.86 11.58
C LEU A 8 -16.33 51.96 12.36
N ILE A 9 -16.08 52.26 13.63
CA ILE A 9 -15.20 51.44 14.49
C ILE A 9 -15.86 50.09 14.82
N VAL A 10 -17.18 50.07 15.06
CA VAL A 10 -17.92 48.82 15.31
C VAL A 10 -17.97 47.94 14.05
N LEU A 11 -18.15 48.53 12.86
CA LEU A 11 -18.07 47.78 11.59
C LEU A 11 -16.66 47.21 11.36
N ALA A 12 -15.60 48.01 11.58
CA ALA A 12 -14.21 47.56 11.41
C ALA A 12 -13.83 46.41 12.37
N LEU A 13 -14.34 46.44 13.62
CA LEU A 13 -14.15 45.35 14.59
C LEU A 13 -14.93 44.07 14.23
N PHE A 14 -16.08 44.19 13.55
CA PHE A 14 -16.85 43.05 13.04
C PHE A 14 -16.13 42.33 11.88
N PHE A 15 -15.52 43.07 10.95
CA PHE A 15 -14.74 42.47 9.85
C PHE A 15 -13.44 41.80 10.32
N ILE A 16 -12.84 42.27 11.42
CA ILE A 16 -11.67 41.62 12.03
C ILE A 16 -12.07 40.35 12.79
N SER A 17 -13.29 40.27 13.33
CA SER A 17 -13.76 39.08 14.06
C SER A 17 -14.35 37.97 13.17
N CYS A 18 -14.73 38.29 11.92
CA CYS A 18 -15.30 37.31 10.98
C CYS A 18 -14.32 36.83 9.89
N SER A 19 -13.06 37.27 9.91
CA SER A 19 -11.99 36.78 9.01
C SER A 19 -11.03 35.79 9.70
N GLY A 20 -11.50 35.16 10.78
CA GLY A 20 -10.84 34.03 11.43
C GLY A 20 -11.12 32.69 10.77
N ASP A 21 -11.46 32.67 9.47
CA ASP A 21 -11.50 31.43 8.71
C ASP A 21 -10.08 30.92 8.55
N LYS A 22 -9.63 30.14 9.54
CA LYS A 22 -8.42 29.33 9.39
C LYS A 22 -8.57 28.57 8.08
N ALA A 23 -7.65 28.78 7.15
CA ALA A 23 -7.66 28.10 5.86
C ALA A 23 -7.90 26.60 6.11
N PRO A 24 -8.86 25.97 5.38
CA PRO A 24 -9.18 24.58 5.60
C PRO A 24 -7.91 23.73 5.50
N LEU A 25 -7.77 22.75 6.38
CA LEU A 25 -6.60 21.87 6.43
C LEU A 25 -6.36 21.24 5.04
N ASP A 26 -5.24 21.60 4.43
CA ASP A 26 -4.88 21.11 3.10
C ASP A 26 -4.23 19.72 3.19
N PHE A 27 -5.08 18.70 3.28
CA PHE A 27 -4.65 17.30 3.22
C PHE A 27 -3.99 16.94 1.88
N SER A 28 -4.33 17.61 0.79
CA SER A 28 -3.82 17.30 -0.55
C SER A 28 -2.33 17.62 -0.65
N ARG A 29 -1.89 18.72 -0.04
CA ARG A 29 -0.47 19.07 0.07
C ARG A 29 0.32 18.08 0.89
N ILE A 30 -0.21 17.64 2.05
CA ILE A 30 0.45 16.61 2.88
C ILE A 30 0.60 15.31 2.09
N ASP A 31 -0.47 14.86 1.43
CA ASP A 31 -0.47 13.62 0.67
C ASP A 31 0.49 13.70 -0.53
N SER A 32 0.60 14.87 -1.17
CA SER A 32 1.55 15.13 -2.27
C SER A 32 3.01 15.10 -1.80
N LEU A 33 3.33 15.69 -0.63
CA LEU A 33 4.67 15.64 -0.05
C LEU A 33 5.08 14.22 0.32
N MET A 34 4.15 13.44 0.88
CA MET A 34 4.37 12.02 1.14
C MET A 34 4.59 11.26 -0.16
N ALA A 35 3.74 11.44 -1.17
CA ALA A 35 3.88 10.77 -2.46
C ALA A 35 5.20 11.11 -3.17
N GLY A 36 5.61 12.38 -3.12
CA GLY A 36 6.83 12.89 -3.74
C GLY A 36 8.15 12.53 -3.05
N GLY A 37 8.14 11.64 -2.04
CA GLY A 37 9.35 11.15 -1.40
C GLY A 37 9.97 12.12 -0.39
N ASN A 38 9.21 13.11 0.09
CA ASN A 38 9.67 14.10 1.07
C ASN A 38 8.97 13.93 2.44
N PRO A 39 9.15 12.79 3.14
CA PRO A 39 8.43 12.52 4.38
C PRO A 39 8.77 13.51 5.50
N GLY A 40 10.00 14.05 5.54
CA GLY A 40 10.40 15.08 6.50
C GLY A 40 9.64 16.40 6.33
N LEU A 41 9.41 16.85 5.09
CA LEU A 41 8.58 18.03 4.82
C LEU A 41 7.10 17.77 5.18
N ALA A 42 6.60 16.57 4.87
CA ALA A 42 5.26 16.17 5.26
C ALA A 42 5.09 16.18 6.79
N ARG A 43 6.09 15.73 7.56
CA ARG A 43 6.09 15.81 9.03
C ARG A 43 5.91 17.26 9.51
N GLY A 44 6.67 18.19 8.93
CA GLY A 44 6.59 19.61 9.27
C GLY A 44 5.17 20.16 9.10
N GLU A 45 4.57 19.90 7.94
CA GLU A 45 3.19 20.32 7.65
C GLU A 45 2.17 19.65 8.57
N ILE A 46 2.31 18.35 8.86
CA ILE A 46 1.41 17.64 9.79
C ILE A 46 1.51 18.22 11.20
N ASN A 47 2.72 18.50 11.70
CA ASN A 47 2.90 19.07 13.04
C ASN A 47 2.35 20.48 13.15
N ARG A 48 2.45 21.29 12.09
CA ARG A 48 1.80 22.60 12.00
C ARG A 48 0.28 22.46 12.02
N ALA A 49 -0.26 21.62 11.14
CA ALA A 49 -1.69 21.31 11.05
C ALA A 49 -2.29 20.78 12.36
N LEU A 50 -1.55 19.95 13.11
CA LEU A 50 -2.00 19.42 14.41
C LEU A 50 -2.19 20.50 15.48
N LYS A 51 -1.43 21.60 15.42
CA LYS A 51 -1.61 22.74 16.34
C LYS A 51 -2.82 23.58 15.98
N GLU A 52 -3.20 23.58 14.71
CA GLU A 52 -4.29 24.41 14.17
C GLU A 52 -5.63 23.66 14.17
N ALA A 53 -5.62 22.32 14.17
CA ALA A 53 -6.78 21.44 14.08
C ALA A 53 -7.75 21.61 15.27
N ALA A 54 -9.00 21.94 14.95
CA ALA A 54 -10.04 22.18 15.95
C ALA A 54 -10.90 20.93 16.23
N ASP A 55 -11.07 20.03 15.27
CA ASP A 55 -11.94 18.85 15.42
C ASP A 55 -11.17 17.54 15.61
N SER A 56 -11.82 16.60 16.29
CA SER A 56 -11.23 15.30 16.64
C SER A 56 -10.99 14.36 15.45
N THR A 57 -11.71 14.56 14.34
CA THR A 57 -11.60 13.73 13.13
C THR A 57 -10.33 14.08 12.38
N ASP A 58 -10.06 15.36 12.19
CA ASP A 58 -8.86 15.83 11.52
C ASP A 58 -7.61 15.56 12.35
N ILE A 59 -7.68 15.67 13.68
CA ILE A 59 -6.61 15.19 14.57
C ILE A 59 -6.32 13.70 14.34
N LYS A 60 -7.36 12.85 14.23
CA LYS A 60 -7.17 11.40 13.95
C LYS A 60 -6.55 11.17 12.58
N LYS A 61 -6.99 11.89 11.54
CA LYS A 61 -6.43 11.81 10.18
C LYS A 61 -4.96 12.23 10.13
N LEU A 62 -4.61 13.33 10.81
CA LEU A 62 -3.24 13.85 10.90
C LEU A 62 -2.33 12.89 11.68
N ARG A 63 -2.78 12.36 12.83
CA ARG A 63 -2.04 11.34 13.59
C ARG A 63 -1.82 10.06 12.79
N HIS A 64 -2.81 9.64 12.00
CA HIS A 64 -2.64 8.50 11.09
C HIS A 64 -1.52 8.76 10.07
N ARG A 65 -1.53 9.92 9.41
CA ARG A 65 -0.48 10.32 8.46
C ARG A 65 0.89 10.44 9.10
N LEU A 66 0.98 10.98 10.31
CA LEU A 66 2.24 11.07 11.06
C LEU A 66 2.87 9.69 11.25
N ARG A 67 2.07 8.67 11.57
CA ARG A 67 2.56 7.28 11.68
C ARG A 67 3.06 6.73 10.34
N LEU A 68 2.42 7.08 9.23
CA LEU A 68 2.89 6.69 7.90
C LEU A 68 4.24 7.34 7.59
N VAL A 69 4.40 8.61 7.95
CA VAL A 69 5.68 9.34 7.85
C VAL A 69 6.76 8.67 8.71
N ASP A 70 6.46 8.33 9.98
CA ASP A 70 7.40 7.63 10.88
C ASP A 70 7.89 6.29 10.31
N ILE A 71 7.03 5.56 9.58
CA ILE A 71 7.39 4.30 8.93
C ILE A 71 8.28 4.56 7.72
N ARG A 72 7.92 5.54 6.88
CA ARG A 72 8.65 5.85 5.66
C ARG A 72 10.03 6.44 5.91
N GLU A 73 10.16 7.39 6.82
CA GLU A 73 11.48 7.93 7.21
C GLU A 73 12.44 6.83 7.69
N PHE A 74 11.91 5.78 8.31
CA PHE A 74 12.73 4.65 8.72
C PHE A 74 13.03 3.66 7.58
N TYR A 75 12.02 3.21 6.85
CA TYR A 75 12.17 2.12 5.89
C TYR A 75 12.59 2.56 4.49
N ASP A 76 12.27 3.77 4.03
CA ASP A 76 12.67 4.24 2.69
C ASP A 76 14.20 4.23 2.54
N PRO A 77 15.02 4.74 3.50
CA PRO A 77 16.48 4.61 3.44
C PRO A 77 16.97 3.15 3.50
N VAL A 78 16.27 2.26 4.24
CA VAL A 78 16.61 0.82 4.27
C VAL A 78 16.37 0.20 2.89
N TYR A 79 15.25 0.50 2.26
CA TYR A 79 14.93 0.01 0.92
C TYR A 79 15.89 0.54 -0.14
N MET A 80 16.33 1.80 -0.03
CA MET A 80 17.36 2.36 -0.92
C MET A 80 18.70 1.64 -0.76
N ALA A 81 19.18 1.43 0.47
CA ALA A 81 20.42 0.69 0.73
C ALA A 81 20.38 -0.72 0.13
N LEU A 82 19.27 -1.45 0.33
CA LEU A 82 19.10 -2.78 -0.27
C LEU A 82 19.07 -2.74 -1.81
N THR A 83 18.50 -1.69 -2.41
CA THR A 83 18.46 -1.56 -3.88
C THR A 83 19.87 -1.48 -4.48
N ILE A 84 20.80 -0.84 -3.78
CA ILE A 84 22.21 -0.74 -4.19
C ILE A 84 23.09 -1.88 -3.64
N GLY A 85 22.49 -2.89 -2.99
CA GLY A 85 23.19 -4.05 -2.46
C GLY A 85 23.88 -3.84 -1.09
N ASP A 86 23.72 -2.69 -0.46
CA ASP A 86 24.23 -2.47 0.89
C ASP A 86 23.33 -3.16 1.93
N THR A 87 23.91 -4.13 2.64
CA THR A 87 23.23 -4.89 3.71
C THR A 87 23.77 -4.58 5.10
N SER A 88 24.75 -3.67 5.19
CA SER A 88 25.54 -3.39 6.39
C SER A 88 24.66 -2.87 7.52
N GLY A 89 24.61 -3.60 8.64
CA GLY A 89 23.86 -3.19 9.82
C GLY A 89 22.32 -3.16 9.67
N ILE A 90 21.76 -3.48 8.49
CA ILE A 90 20.30 -3.39 8.25
C ILE A 90 19.53 -4.29 9.20
N ARG A 91 19.99 -5.52 9.41
CA ARG A 91 19.32 -6.48 10.30
C ARG A 91 19.22 -5.96 11.74
N ALA A 92 20.31 -5.43 12.28
CA ALA A 92 20.35 -4.87 13.62
C ALA A 92 19.46 -3.62 13.73
N ARG A 93 19.50 -2.74 12.73
CA ARG A 93 18.70 -1.51 12.67
C ARG A 93 17.19 -1.82 12.64
N VAL A 94 16.76 -2.73 11.77
CA VAL A 94 15.35 -3.15 11.67
C VAL A 94 14.89 -3.83 12.94
N LEU A 95 15.67 -4.77 13.49
CA LEU A 95 15.34 -5.46 14.74
C LEU A 95 15.14 -4.48 15.90
N SER A 96 16.06 -3.52 16.06
CA SER A 96 15.97 -2.49 17.09
C SER A 96 14.68 -1.66 16.96
N LYS A 97 14.37 -1.17 15.75
CA LYS A 97 13.16 -0.38 15.50
C LYS A 97 11.87 -1.18 15.74
N THR A 98 11.80 -2.42 15.24
CA THR A 98 10.64 -3.29 15.45
C THR A 98 10.43 -3.60 16.93
N THR A 99 11.50 -3.91 17.67
CA THR A 99 11.45 -4.17 19.11
C THR A 99 10.95 -2.96 19.88
N ALA A 100 11.46 -1.77 19.56
CA ALA A 100 10.99 -0.52 20.16
C ALA A 100 9.51 -0.26 19.85
N ALA A 101 9.08 -0.48 18.60
CA ALA A 101 7.69 -0.27 18.19
C ALA A 101 6.72 -1.20 18.94
N LEU A 102 7.10 -2.47 19.15
CA LEU A 102 6.26 -3.46 19.83
C LEU A 102 5.98 -3.15 21.30
N LYS A 103 6.82 -2.34 21.96
CA LYS A 103 6.57 -1.88 23.33
C LYS A 103 5.35 -0.97 23.45
N SER A 104 4.84 -0.42 22.34
CA SER A 104 3.72 0.54 22.32
C SER A 104 2.32 -0.09 22.22
N ASP A 105 2.21 -1.42 22.04
CA ASP A 105 0.98 -2.18 21.74
C ASP A 105 -0.01 -1.52 20.75
N SER A 106 0.53 -0.73 19.81
CA SER A 106 -0.27 0.02 18.86
C SER A 106 -0.43 -0.73 17.54
N ILE A 107 -1.51 -0.45 16.80
CA ILE A 107 -1.66 -0.97 15.43
C ILE A 107 -0.48 -0.58 14.52
N ALA A 108 0.14 0.58 14.80
CA ALA A 108 1.34 1.04 14.09
C ALA A 108 2.54 0.09 14.33
N ALA A 109 2.68 -0.48 15.52
CA ALA A 109 3.71 -1.48 15.81
C ALA A 109 3.58 -2.71 14.90
N ARG A 110 2.34 -3.12 14.59
CA ARG A 110 2.08 -4.23 13.66
C ARG A 110 2.43 -3.88 12.21
N TRP A 111 2.36 -2.61 11.82
CA TRP A 111 2.84 -2.17 10.50
C TRP A 111 4.37 -2.26 10.39
N TYR A 112 5.11 -1.97 11.48
CA TYR A 112 6.55 -2.21 11.49
C TYR A 112 6.90 -3.69 11.32
N LEU A 113 6.10 -4.61 11.85
CA LEU A 113 6.29 -6.06 11.63
C LEU A 113 6.08 -6.46 10.18
N PHE A 114 5.10 -5.85 9.49
CA PHE A 114 4.90 -6.06 8.06
C PHE A 114 6.17 -5.73 7.28
N ASP A 115 6.65 -4.48 7.34
CA ASP A 115 7.82 -4.05 6.57
C ASP A 115 9.11 -4.77 7.02
N ALA A 116 9.26 -5.12 8.31
CA ALA A 116 10.41 -5.90 8.78
C ALA A 116 10.52 -7.27 8.10
N ASN A 117 9.39 -7.96 7.89
CA ASN A 117 9.38 -9.24 7.17
C ASN A 117 9.63 -9.06 5.66
N ILE A 118 9.27 -7.93 5.07
CA ILE A 118 9.65 -7.60 3.68
C ILE A 118 11.15 -7.37 3.57
N ILE A 119 11.76 -6.65 4.50
CA ILE A 119 13.22 -6.48 4.55
C ILE A 119 13.92 -7.82 4.72
N ARG A 120 13.41 -8.68 5.62
CA ARG A 120 13.94 -10.03 5.81
C ARG A 120 13.87 -10.84 4.51
N ALA A 121 12.71 -10.86 3.84
CA ALA A 121 12.58 -11.54 2.55
C ALA A 121 13.59 -11.03 1.52
N ARG A 122 13.83 -9.72 1.43
CA ARG A 122 14.86 -9.17 0.52
C ARG A 122 16.26 -9.68 0.85
N LEU A 123 16.63 -9.69 2.13
CA LEU A 123 17.93 -10.22 2.58
C LEU A 123 18.07 -11.72 2.28
N ASP A 124 17.00 -12.49 2.49
CA ASP A 124 16.97 -13.92 2.19
C ASP A 124 17.15 -14.16 0.68
N SER A 125 16.49 -13.36 -0.17
CA SER A 125 16.67 -13.41 -1.64
C SER A 125 18.10 -13.07 -2.07
N MET A 126 18.74 -12.07 -1.47
CA MET A 126 20.13 -11.70 -1.78
C MET A 126 21.12 -12.83 -1.46
N ARG A 127 20.77 -13.71 -0.53
CA ARG A 127 21.57 -14.88 -0.12
C ARG A 127 21.21 -16.14 -0.90
N GLY A 128 20.22 -16.09 -1.79
CA GLY A 128 19.67 -17.27 -2.46
C GLY A 128 18.84 -18.18 -1.56
N ASP A 129 18.46 -17.74 -0.35
CA ASP A 129 17.60 -18.49 0.55
C ASP A 129 16.13 -18.32 0.14
N TRP A 130 15.71 -19.07 -0.89
CA TRP A 130 14.35 -19.01 -1.43
C TRP A 130 13.29 -19.50 -0.44
N LYS A 131 13.65 -20.43 0.46
CA LYS A 131 12.74 -20.93 1.50
C LYS A 131 12.50 -19.83 2.54
N GLY A 132 13.57 -19.24 3.08
CA GLY A 132 13.47 -18.09 4.00
C GLY A 132 12.75 -16.90 3.38
N TRP A 133 13.02 -16.62 2.11
CA TRP A 133 12.30 -15.60 1.34
C TRP A 133 10.79 -15.82 1.34
N ALA A 134 10.32 -17.02 1.00
CA ALA A 134 8.90 -17.34 0.93
C ALA A 134 8.24 -17.33 2.32
N GLU A 135 8.92 -17.87 3.34
CA GLU A 135 8.45 -17.85 4.73
C GLU A 135 8.29 -16.41 5.25
N SER A 136 9.28 -15.55 4.99
CA SER A 136 9.26 -14.14 5.35
C SER A 136 8.11 -13.39 4.67
N LEU A 137 7.88 -13.62 3.38
CA LEU A 137 6.75 -13.02 2.65
C LEU A 137 5.38 -13.50 3.18
N ASN A 138 5.23 -14.80 3.45
CA ASN A 138 4.00 -15.33 4.05
C ASN A 138 3.75 -14.73 5.44
N LYS A 139 4.81 -14.59 6.25
CA LYS A 139 4.72 -13.96 7.56
C LYS A 139 4.38 -12.47 7.45
N ALA A 140 4.84 -11.76 6.42
CA ALA A 140 4.40 -10.39 6.17
C ALA A 140 2.88 -10.31 5.90
N LEU A 141 2.31 -11.26 5.15
CA LEU A 141 0.87 -11.28 4.83
C LEU A 141 -0.03 -11.39 6.07
N SER A 142 0.45 -11.96 7.18
CA SER A 142 -0.32 -12.07 8.44
C SER A 142 -0.43 -10.76 9.22
N TYR A 143 0.43 -9.78 8.94
CA TYR A 143 0.40 -8.46 9.60
C TYR A 143 -0.44 -7.45 8.82
N PRO A 144 -1.13 -6.51 9.49
CA PRO A 144 -1.78 -5.40 8.82
C PRO A 144 -0.75 -4.46 8.17
N THR A 145 -1.16 -3.79 7.10
CA THR A 145 -0.38 -2.72 6.47
C THR A 145 -1.35 -1.61 6.03
N PRO A 146 -0.96 -0.33 6.13
CA PRO A 146 -1.77 0.76 5.59
C PRO A 146 -1.76 0.76 4.05
N PHE A 147 -0.85 0.00 3.43
CA PHE A 147 -0.65 -0.06 1.98
C PHE A 147 -1.14 -1.41 1.43
N ILE A 148 -2.45 -1.57 1.26
CA ILE A 148 -3.07 -2.84 0.80
C ILE A 148 -2.40 -3.39 -0.47
N TYR A 149 -2.01 -2.51 -1.39
CA TYR A 149 -1.33 -2.90 -2.62
C TYR A 149 -0.03 -3.69 -2.38
N LYS A 150 0.70 -3.44 -1.28
CA LYS A 150 1.90 -4.21 -0.95
C LYS A 150 1.55 -5.68 -0.70
N LYS A 151 0.42 -5.98 -0.06
CA LYS A 151 -0.05 -7.37 0.11
C LYS A 151 -0.37 -8.03 -1.22
N THR A 152 -1.07 -7.31 -2.10
CA THR A 152 -1.35 -7.77 -3.47
C THR A 152 -0.06 -8.09 -4.22
N ASP A 153 0.96 -7.24 -4.14
CA ASP A 153 2.24 -7.48 -4.80
C ASP A 153 3.01 -8.67 -4.21
N ILE A 154 2.97 -8.88 -2.89
CA ILE A 154 3.53 -10.08 -2.25
C ILE A 154 2.85 -11.34 -2.76
N CYS A 155 1.51 -11.34 -2.85
CA CYS A 155 0.77 -12.46 -3.40
C CYS A 155 1.19 -12.77 -4.84
N PHE A 156 1.44 -11.77 -5.69
CA PHE A 156 1.99 -12.02 -7.02
C PHE A 156 3.38 -12.66 -7.01
N LEU A 157 4.26 -12.23 -6.10
CA LEU A 157 5.59 -12.81 -5.97
C LEU A 157 5.52 -14.28 -5.54
N LEU A 158 4.73 -14.59 -4.53
CA LEU A 158 4.52 -15.96 -4.04
C LEU A 158 3.83 -16.83 -5.09
N ALA A 159 2.83 -16.28 -5.79
CA ALA A 159 2.14 -16.97 -6.89
C ALA A 159 3.13 -17.39 -7.98
N ARG A 160 4.01 -16.48 -8.40
CA ARG A 160 5.06 -16.78 -9.39
C ARG A 160 6.04 -17.83 -8.89
N HIS A 161 6.52 -17.70 -7.65
CA HIS A 161 7.45 -18.66 -7.06
C HIS A 161 6.85 -20.07 -6.96
N ALA A 162 5.58 -20.18 -6.57
CA ALA A 162 4.88 -21.46 -6.53
C ALA A 162 4.78 -22.10 -7.92
N MET A 163 4.53 -21.30 -8.98
CA MET A 163 4.52 -21.82 -10.35
C MET A 163 5.89 -22.32 -10.83
N GLU A 164 6.97 -21.64 -10.46
CA GLU A 164 8.34 -22.06 -10.81
C GLU A 164 8.71 -23.41 -10.19
N ARG A 165 8.02 -23.78 -9.09
CA ARG A 165 8.12 -25.07 -8.41
C ARG A 165 7.02 -26.06 -8.80
N GLU A 166 6.23 -25.73 -9.83
CA GLU A 166 5.07 -26.54 -10.27
C GLU A 166 3.99 -26.76 -9.19
N ALA A 167 4.02 -25.98 -8.10
CA ALA A 167 2.99 -25.95 -7.07
C ALA A 167 1.80 -25.10 -7.52
N TYR A 168 1.13 -25.54 -8.59
CA TYR A 168 0.10 -24.77 -9.29
C TYR A 168 -1.08 -24.38 -8.40
N GLU A 169 -1.60 -25.30 -7.58
CA GLU A 169 -2.71 -25.01 -6.66
C GLU A 169 -2.38 -23.90 -5.65
N GLU A 170 -1.16 -23.95 -5.08
CA GLU A 170 -0.63 -22.91 -4.19
C GLU A 170 -0.49 -21.57 -4.93
N GLY A 171 0.05 -21.61 -6.15
CA GLY A 171 0.19 -20.43 -7.01
C GLY A 171 -1.16 -19.74 -7.27
N ARG A 172 -2.21 -20.52 -7.53
CA ARG A 172 -3.58 -19.99 -7.68
C ARG A 172 -4.12 -19.43 -6.40
N ALA A 173 -3.94 -20.10 -5.27
CA ALA A 173 -4.41 -19.58 -3.99
C ALA A 173 -3.83 -18.19 -3.69
N PHE A 174 -2.56 -17.95 -4.06
CA PHE A 174 -1.97 -16.61 -3.98
C PHE A 174 -2.53 -15.64 -5.03
N LEU A 175 -2.71 -16.06 -6.29
CA LEU A 175 -3.30 -15.19 -7.31
C LEU A 175 -4.74 -14.77 -6.97
N ASP A 176 -5.56 -15.69 -6.49
CA ASP A 176 -6.91 -15.44 -5.97
C ASP A 176 -6.89 -14.34 -4.92
N ARG A 177 -5.98 -14.45 -3.94
CA ARG A 177 -5.79 -13.43 -2.90
C ARG A 177 -5.35 -12.09 -3.47
N ALA A 178 -4.47 -12.09 -4.47
CA ALA A 178 -4.02 -10.87 -5.15
C ALA A 178 -5.17 -10.15 -5.84
N LEU A 179 -5.95 -10.88 -6.67
CA LEU A 179 -7.08 -10.35 -7.44
C LEU A 179 -8.20 -9.83 -6.54
N ARG A 180 -8.50 -10.53 -5.43
CA ARG A 180 -9.42 -10.02 -4.41
C ARG A 180 -8.94 -8.72 -3.76
N GLY A 181 -7.64 -8.43 -3.79
CA GLY A 181 -7.08 -7.16 -3.30
C GLY A 181 -7.21 -5.99 -4.28
N PHE A 182 -7.66 -6.21 -5.51
CA PHE A 182 -7.77 -5.13 -6.49
C PHE A 182 -8.91 -4.16 -6.15
N PRO A 183 -8.76 -2.86 -6.42
CA PRO A 183 -9.85 -1.89 -6.33
C PRO A 183 -10.80 -2.07 -7.51
N LYS A 184 -11.94 -2.74 -7.30
CA LYS A 184 -12.90 -3.08 -8.38
C LYS A 184 -13.53 -1.85 -9.04
N LYS A 185 -13.60 -0.73 -8.31
CA LYS A 185 -14.03 0.57 -8.86
C LYS A 185 -13.14 1.09 -10.00
N ASP A 186 -11.91 0.59 -10.10
CA ASP A 186 -10.94 0.99 -11.12
C ASP A 186 -10.95 0.01 -12.33
N PHE A 187 -11.89 -0.94 -12.37
CA PHE A 187 -12.00 -1.89 -13.48
C PHE A 187 -12.79 -1.26 -14.63
N SER A 188 -12.28 -1.40 -15.85
CA SER A 188 -13.12 -1.26 -17.04
C SER A 188 -14.13 -2.40 -17.12
N GLY A 189 -15.15 -2.27 -17.99
CA GLY A 189 -16.07 -3.37 -18.27
C GLY A 189 -15.34 -4.65 -18.69
N GLU A 190 -14.33 -4.52 -19.56
CA GLU A 190 -13.52 -5.66 -20.04
C GLU A 190 -12.71 -6.32 -18.91
N LEU A 191 -12.12 -5.54 -18.01
CA LEU A 191 -11.39 -6.08 -16.86
C LEU A 191 -12.32 -6.75 -15.85
N THR A 192 -13.56 -6.27 -15.75
CA THR A 192 -14.61 -6.91 -14.94
C THR A 192 -14.98 -8.26 -15.53
N ASP A 193 -15.20 -8.36 -16.84
CA ASP A 193 -15.45 -9.63 -17.52
C ASP A 193 -14.31 -10.63 -17.32
N ILE A 194 -13.07 -10.19 -17.50
CA ILE A 194 -11.87 -11.04 -17.31
C ILE A 194 -11.79 -11.52 -15.86
N TYR A 195 -12.08 -10.65 -14.90
CA TYR A 195 -12.14 -11.02 -13.49
C TYR A 195 -13.21 -12.09 -13.24
N LEU A 196 -14.41 -11.93 -13.80
CA LEU A 196 -15.50 -12.90 -13.62
C LEU A 196 -15.17 -14.26 -14.24
N LEU A 197 -14.65 -14.28 -15.48
CA LEU A 197 -14.16 -15.51 -16.12
C LEU A 197 -13.14 -16.22 -15.23
N TYR A 198 -12.16 -15.47 -14.71
CA TYR A 198 -11.17 -16.03 -13.79
C TYR A 198 -11.81 -16.59 -12.52
N MET A 199 -12.72 -15.85 -11.88
CA MET A 199 -13.35 -16.27 -10.63
C MET A 199 -14.30 -17.46 -10.79
N ASN A 200 -14.85 -17.65 -12.00
CA ASN A 200 -15.64 -18.81 -12.39
C ASN A 200 -14.79 -20.02 -12.79
N GLY A 201 -13.47 -19.85 -12.90
CA GLY A 201 -12.58 -20.93 -13.28
C GLY A 201 -12.33 -21.08 -14.78
N GLU A 202 -12.89 -20.19 -15.59
CA GLU A 202 -12.70 -20.12 -17.04
C GLU A 202 -11.35 -19.48 -17.37
N PHE A 203 -10.25 -20.08 -16.89
CA PHE A 203 -8.91 -19.49 -16.97
C PHE A 203 -8.41 -19.27 -18.40
N THR A 204 -8.76 -20.17 -19.32
CA THR A 204 -8.41 -20.04 -20.74
C THR A 204 -9.15 -18.85 -21.36
N GLY A 205 -10.46 -18.74 -21.15
CA GLY A 205 -11.25 -17.59 -21.62
C GLY A 205 -10.78 -16.27 -21.02
N ALA A 206 -10.47 -16.26 -19.71
CA ALA A 206 -9.90 -15.09 -19.04
C ALA A 206 -8.56 -14.68 -19.66
N PHE A 207 -7.68 -15.64 -19.97
CA PHE A 207 -6.41 -15.38 -20.62
C PHE A 207 -6.55 -14.86 -22.05
N ASP A 208 -7.44 -15.46 -22.84
CA ASP A 208 -7.63 -15.09 -24.24
C ASP A 208 -8.22 -13.67 -24.34
N LYS A 209 -9.24 -13.34 -23.53
CA LYS A 209 -9.75 -11.96 -23.41
C LYS A 209 -8.66 -10.98 -22.98
N LEU A 210 -7.88 -11.32 -21.95
CA LEU A 210 -6.78 -10.47 -21.46
C LEU A 210 -5.67 -10.28 -22.50
N THR A 211 -5.50 -11.24 -23.41
CA THR A 211 -4.52 -11.16 -24.50
C THR A 211 -5.02 -10.29 -25.65
N GLY A 212 -6.33 -10.20 -25.86
CA GLY A 212 -6.95 -9.31 -26.84
C GLY A 212 -6.95 -7.82 -26.48
N LEU A 213 -6.63 -7.46 -25.23
CA LEU A 213 -6.52 -6.07 -24.80
C LEU A 213 -5.19 -5.44 -25.21
N ASP A 214 -5.20 -4.13 -25.52
CA ASP A 214 -3.97 -3.37 -25.81
C ASP A 214 -3.02 -3.39 -24.61
N GLU A 215 -1.82 -3.91 -24.84
CA GLU A 215 -0.80 -4.07 -23.83
C GLU A 215 -0.27 -2.72 -23.30
N LYS A 216 -0.34 -1.64 -24.08
CA LYS A 216 0.06 -0.30 -23.62
C LYS A 216 -0.93 0.27 -22.60
N GLY A 217 -2.22 -0.01 -22.76
CA GLY A 217 -3.28 0.42 -21.85
C GLY A 217 -3.46 -0.45 -20.60
N LEU A 218 -2.91 -1.67 -20.59
CA LEU A 218 -3.14 -2.62 -19.50
C LEU A 218 -2.41 -2.22 -18.20
N PRO A 219 -3.10 -2.10 -17.04
CA PRO A 219 -2.44 -1.80 -15.78
C PRO A 219 -1.40 -2.86 -15.40
N GLY A 220 -0.28 -2.45 -14.79
CA GLY A 220 0.84 -3.35 -14.52
C GLY A 220 0.49 -4.61 -13.71
N ARG A 221 -0.51 -4.57 -12.83
CA ARG A 221 -0.96 -5.76 -12.10
C ARG A 221 -1.71 -6.75 -12.99
N TRP A 222 -2.48 -6.27 -13.96
CA TRP A 222 -3.14 -7.12 -14.95
C TRP A 222 -2.14 -7.75 -15.92
N LYS A 223 -1.03 -7.08 -16.24
CA LYS A 223 0.10 -7.71 -16.94
C LYS A 223 0.65 -8.91 -16.16
N LYS A 224 0.81 -8.80 -14.84
CA LYS A 224 1.23 -9.93 -13.98
C LYS A 224 0.23 -11.10 -14.02
N VAL A 225 -1.07 -10.80 -14.03
CA VAL A 225 -2.14 -11.80 -14.18
C VAL A 225 -2.02 -12.51 -15.53
N LYS A 226 -1.83 -11.75 -16.63
CA LYS A 226 -1.61 -12.31 -17.98
C LYS A 226 -0.43 -13.27 -17.99
N THR A 227 0.72 -12.87 -17.44
CA THR A 227 1.91 -13.72 -17.35
C THR A 227 1.67 -15.00 -16.53
N PHE A 228 0.93 -14.88 -15.42
CA PHE A 228 0.56 -16.05 -14.61
C PHE A 228 -0.29 -17.01 -15.42
N LEU A 229 -1.38 -16.52 -16.01
CA LEU A 229 -2.33 -17.32 -16.77
C LEU A 229 -1.70 -17.99 -18.00
N ALA A 230 -0.78 -17.33 -18.70
CA ALA A 230 -0.08 -17.90 -19.86
C ALA A 230 0.60 -19.24 -19.56
N LYS A 231 1.19 -19.36 -18.35
CA LYS A 231 1.88 -20.58 -17.90
C LYS A 231 0.95 -21.57 -17.20
N TYR A 232 -0.17 -21.08 -16.67
CA TYR A 232 -1.01 -21.80 -15.70
C TYR A 232 -2.30 -22.39 -16.29
N LYS A 233 -2.94 -21.69 -17.24
CA LYS A 233 -4.33 -21.95 -17.67
C LYS A 233 -4.61 -23.41 -18.03
N ASP A 234 -3.62 -24.11 -18.59
CA ASP A 234 -3.73 -25.49 -19.05
C ASP A 234 -3.14 -26.54 -18.10
N ARG A 235 -2.56 -26.13 -16.97
CA ARG A 235 -1.79 -27.00 -16.06
C ARG A 235 -2.57 -27.54 -14.87
N LEU A 236 -3.76 -27.00 -14.59
CA LEU A 236 -4.61 -27.54 -13.53
C LEU A 236 -5.41 -28.78 -13.96
N PRO A 237 -5.68 -29.71 -13.03
CA PRO A 237 -6.74 -30.71 -13.19
C PRO A 237 -8.11 -30.06 -13.39
N LEU A 238 -8.99 -30.69 -14.19
CA LEU A 238 -10.36 -30.22 -14.46
C LEU A 238 -11.17 -29.90 -13.20
N LYS A 239 -11.02 -30.72 -12.13
CA LYS A 239 -11.66 -30.52 -10.82
C LYS A 239 -11.29 -29.20 -10.14
N ASP A 240 -10.10 -28.65 -10.43
CA ASP A 240 -9.58 -27.42 -9.84
C ASP A 240 -9.77 -26.21 -10.77
N ARG A 241 -10.13 -26.47 -12.03
CA ARG A 241 -10.52 -25.46 -13.02
C ARG A 241 -11.88 -24.89 -12.68
N PHE A 242 -12.89 -25.71 -12.43
CA PHE A 242 -14.21 -25.21 -12.08
C PHE A 242 -14.30 -24.95 -10.57
N LYS A 243 -14.41 -23.68 -10.17
CA LYS A 243 -14.95 -23.35 -8.86
C LYS A 243 -16.45 -23.66 -8.90
N LEU A 244 -16.82 -24.89 -8.56
CA LEU A 244 -18.14 -25.15 -8.01
C LEU A 244 -18.11 -24.49 -6.63
N TRP A 245 -18.63 -23.26 -6.56
CA TRP A 245 -18.95 -22.63 -5.29
C TRP A 245 -20.06 -23.42 -4.62
#